data_AF-A0A952U2P8-F1
#
_entry.id   AF-A0A952U2P8-F1
#
_cell.length_a   1.000
_cell.length_b   1.000
_cell.length_c   1.000
_cell.angle_alpha   90.00
_cell.angle_beta   90.00
_cell.angle_gamma   90.00
#
_symmetry.space_group_name_H-M   'P 1'
#
loop_
_entity.id
_entity.type
_entity.pdbx_description
1 polymer ?
#
loop_
_entity_poly.entity_id
_entity_poly.type
_entity_poly.pdbx_seq_one_letter_code
_entity_poly.pdbx_strand_id
1 'polypeptide(L)'
;MSRGDDDLNNARSQTDIDLRSSDAQECLPAKDPGTRRFFEVLQTIATIIFLVVTAFWLTPDKAPSAVLKQVIVNPIKTFWLFWGLEQNWALFSPIIKDINYHTVGIITRQDGSNEIWEAPRMDKLDLLERFRQEKYRKWSIDSLPWPDHKEFWPYIARYVGRQKYRPDNPPAKFTLLLFWTKIPPPLTSFTSRGKLPPHTSCNNVFTYEYSAEDFR
;
A
#
# COMPACT_ATOMS: atom_id res chain seq x y z
N MET A 1 -68.94 -12.29 -10.30
CA MET A 1 -68.73 -11.73 -8.94
C MET A 1 -67.32 -12.11 -8.52
N SER A 2 -66.34 -11.27 -8.28
CA SER A 2 -66.24 -9.82 -8.14
C SER A 2 -64.86 -9.42 -8.69
N ARG A 3 -64.78 -8.50 -9.64
CA ARG A 3 -63.53 -8.10 -10.32
C ARG A 3 -63.65 -6.65 -10.78
N GLY A 4 -63.88 -5.74 -9.83
CA GLY A 4 -64.18 -4.34 -10.11
C GLY A 4 -63.65 -3.31 -9.11
N ASP A 5 -63.07 -3.71 -7.97
CA ASP A 5 -62.80 -2.77 -6.87
C ASP A 5 -61.30 -2.47 -6.62
N ASP A 6 -60.37 -3.19 -7.25
CA ASP A 6 -58.92 -3.04 -6.96
C ASP A 6 -58.26 -1.87 -7.72
N ASP A 7 -58.80 -1.46 -8.88
CA ASP A 7 -58.18 -0.40 -9.71
C ASP A 7 -58.40 1.02 -9.14
N LEU A 8 -59.43 1.22 -8.32
CA LEU A 8 -59.74 2.53 -7.74
C LEU A 8 -58.83 2.89 -6.54
N ASN A 9 -58.28 1.90 -5.84
CA ASN A 9 -57.39 2.15 -4.71
C ASN A 9 -55.95 2.51 -5.15
N ASN A 10 -55.50 1.99 -6.30
CA ASN A 10 -54.15 2.28 -6.78
C ASN A 10 -54.02 3.72 -7.32
N ALA A 11 -55.08 4.25 -7.93
CA ALA A 11 -55.09 5.62 -8.46
C ALA A 11 -55.05 6.72 -7.37
N ARG A 12 -55.60 6.45 -6.18
CA ARG A 12 -55.52 7.38 -5.04
C ARG A 12 -54.16 7.40 -4.36
N SER A 13 -53.45 6.27 -4.34
CA SER A 13 -52.11 6.21 -3.74
C SER A 13 -51.05 6.96 -4.57
N GLN A 14 -51.19 7.00 -5.90
CA GLN A 14 -50.25 7.71 -6.76
C GLN A 14 -50.39 9.24 -6.65
N THR A 15 -51.64 9.72 -6.55
CA THR A 15 -51.93 11.17 -6.46
C THR A 15 -51.49 11.78 -5.14
N ASP A 16 -51.59 11.05 -4.02
CA ASP A 16 -51.10 11.54 -2.71
C ASP A 16 -49.55 11.54 -2.60
N ILE A 17 -48.85 10.68 -3.34
CA ILE A 17 -47.38 10.67 -3.38
C ILE A 17 -46.87 11.86 -4.22
N ASP A 18 -47.51 12.14 -5.35
CA ASP A 18 -47.14 13.29 -6.18
C ASP A 18 -47.42 14.63 -5.49
N LEU A 19 -48.54 14.75 -4.75
CA LEU A 19 -48.89 15.96 -3.98
C LEU A 19 -47.91 16.22 -2.83
N ARG A 20 -47.39 15.19 -2.15
CA ARG A 20 -46.35 15.37 -1.12
C ARG A 20 -44.96 15.67 -1.68
N SER A 21 -44.65 15.25 -2.92
CA SER A 21 -43.38 15.59 -3.57
C SER A 21 -43.33 17.03 -4.08
N SER A 22 -44.49 17.61 -4.40
CA SER A 22 -44.66 19.01 -4.82
C SER A 22 -44.43 19.99 -3.67
N ASP A 23 -44.99 19.70 -2.49
CA ASP A 23 -45.04 20.68 -1.40
C ASP A 23 -43.82 20.60 -0.46
N ALA A 24 -43.05 19.51 -0.55
CA ALA A 24 -41.78 19.35 0.16
C ALA A 24 -40.56 19.72 -0.71
N GLN A 25 -40.76 20.44 -1.83
CA GLN A 25 -39.70 21.24 -2.43
C GLN A 25 -39.51 22.53 -1.61
N GLU A 26 -39.24 22.27 -0.33
CA GLU A 26 -38.85 23.19 0.72
C GLU A 26 -37.84 24.17 0.13
N CYS A 27 -38.14 25.47 0.27
CA CYS A 27 -37.36 26.57 -0.27
C CYS A 27 -35.93 26.55 0.31
N LEU A 28 -35.08 25.67 -0.22
CA LEU A 28 -33.65 25.72 0.02
C LEU A 28 -33.21 27.10 -0.46
N PRO A 29 -32.57 27.89 0.41
CA PRO A 29 -32.21 29.27 0.08
C PRO A 29 -31.43 29.25 -1.23
N ALA A 30 -31.91 30.02 -2.21
CA ALA A 30 -31.29 30.12 -3.52
C ALA A 30 -29.80 30.41 -3.30
N LYS A 31 -28.96 29.41 -3.60
CA LYS A 31 -27.52 29.48 -3.33
C LYS A 31 -26.98 30.67 -4.11
N ASP A 32 -26.40 31.64 -3.39
CA ASP A 32 -25.99 32.92 -3.97
C ASP A 32 -25.16 32.68 -5.24
N PRO A 33 -25.53 33.31 -6.38
CA PRO A 33 -24.84 33.13 -7.65
C PRO A 33 -23.35 33.48 -7.57
N GLY A 34 -22.96 34.40 -6.67
CA GLY A 34 -21.56 34.72 -6.39
C GLY A 34 -20.81 33.53 -5.80
N THR A 35 -21.38 32.92 -4.77
CA THR A 35 -20.84 31.71 -4.11
C THR A 35 -20.68 30.55 -5.11
N ARG A 36 -21.65 30.34 -6.01
CA ARG A 36 -21.56 29.29 -7.05
C ARG A 36 -20.40 29.52 -8.03
N ARG A 37 -20.26 30.73 -8.57
CA ARG A 37 -19.16 31.07 -9.49
C ARG A 37 -17.79 30.93 -8.84
N PHE A 38 -17.67 31.28 -7.56
CA PHE A 38 -16.42 31.09 -6.82
C PHE A 38 -16.01 29.61 -6.76
N PHE A 39 -16.94 28.71 -6.43
CA PHE A 39 -16.66 27.27 -6.40
C PHE A 39 -16.33 26.71 -7.78
N GLU A 40 -16.99 27.18 -8.84
CA GLU A 40 -16.69 26.77 -10.22
C GLU A 40 -15.26 27.18 -10.65
N VAL A 41 -14.84 28.39 -10.30
CA VAL A 41 -13.47 28.87 -10.55
C VAL A 41 -12.46 28.06 -9.74
N LEU A 42 -12.72 27.85 -8.46
CA LEU A 42 -11.84 27.07 -7.58
C LEU A 42 -11.69 25.63 -8.08
N GLN A 43 -12.78 24.98 -8.47
CA GLN A 43 -12.77 23.64 -9.05
C GLN A 43 -11.94 23.59 -10.34
N THR A 44 -12.12 24.58 -11.22
CA THR A 44 -11.38 24.67 -12.48
C THR A 44 -9.87 24.80 -12.22
N ILE A 45 -9.48 25.69 -11.30
CA ILE A 45 -8.08 25.87 -10.89
C ILE A 45 -7.52 24.55 -10.33
N ALA A 46 -8.25 23.88 -9.45
CA ALA A 46 -7.84 22.61 -8.87
C ALA A 46 -7.67 21.51 -9.94
N THR A 47 -8.58 21.41 -10.90
CA THR A 47 -8.47 20.47 -12.03
C THR A 47 -7.26 20.78 -12.91
N ILE A 48 -7.00 22.05 -13.23
CA ILE A 48 -5.82 22.43 -14.01
C ILE A 48 -4.53 22.07 -13.27
N ILE A 49 -4.44 22.39 -11.98
CA ILE A 49 -3.28 22.02 -11.15
C ILE A 49 -3.08 20.51 -11.14
N PHE A 50 -4.16 19.74 -10.94
CA PHE A 50 -4.11 18.28 -10.96
C PHE A 50 -3.58 17.77 -12.31
N LEU A 51 -4.13 18.24 -13.43
CA LEU A 51 -3.69 17.82 -14.77
C LEU A 51 -2.22 18.17 -15.03
N VAL A 52 -1.75 19.34 -14.61
CA VAL A 52 -0.34 19.75 -14.74
C VAL A 52 0.56 18.83 -13.92
N VAL A 53 0.20 18.54 -12.66
CA VAL A 53 0.97 17.61 -11.80
C VAL A 53 0.98 16.21 -12.40
N THR A 54 -0.15 15.71 -12.91
CA THR A 54 -0.24 14.40 -13.57
C THR A 54 0.60 14.34 -14.85
N ALA A 55 0.53 15.37 -15.71
CA ALA A 55 1.35 15.42 -16.91
C ALA A 55 2.85 15.40 -16.57
N PHE A 56 3.25 16.13 -15.54
CA PHE A 56 4.63 16.14 -15.06
C PHE A 56 5.05 14.79 -14.46
N TRP A 57 4.16 14.12 -13.73
CA TRP A 57 4.39 12.78 -13.18
C TRP A 57 4.67 11.74 -14.29
N LEU A 58 3.94 11.83 -15.41
CA LEU A 58 4.06 10.92 -16.55
C LEU A 58 5.30 11.17 -17.43
N THR A 59 6.08 12.24 -17.18
CA THR A 59 7.31 12.49 -17.93
C THR A 59 8.37 11.42 -17.62
N PRO A 60 9.12 10.91 -18.62
CA PRO A 60 10.16 9.90 -18.38
C PRO A 60 11.28 10.41 -17.46
N ASP A 61 11.79 9.57 -16.58
CA ASP A 61 12.85 9.95 -15.62
C ASP A 61 14.19 10.30 -16.29
N LYS A 62 14.36 9.97 -17.58
CA LYS A 62 15.56 10.28 -18.37
C LYS A 62 15.49 11.62 -19.13
N ALA A 63 14.39 12.36 -18.99
CA ALA A 63 14.24 13.65 -19.64
C ALA A 63 15.13 14.72 -18.99
N PRO A 64 15.55 15.78 -19.71
CA PRO A 64 16.30 16.91 -19.13
C PRO A 64 15.56 17.62 -17.99
N SER A 65 14.24 17.40 -17.86
CA SER A 65 13.41 17.87 -16.74
C SER A 65 13.55 17.03 -15.46
N ALA A 66 14.38 15.99 -15.43
CA ALA A 66 14.49 15.05 -14.30
C ALA A 66 14.83 15.73 -12.97
N VAL A 67 15.67 16.77 -12.98
CA VAL A 67 16.03 17.50 -11.75
C VAL A 67 14.83 18.26 -11.20
N LEU A 68 14.11 18.99 -12.06
CA LEU A 68 12.90 19.72 -11.65
C LEU A 68 11.79 18.75 -11.22
N LYS A 69 11.67 17.61 -11.91
CA LYS A 69 10.80 16.49 -11.52
C LYS A 69 11.08 16.06 -10.10
N GLN A 70 12.33 15.74 -9.78
CA GLN A 70 12.70 15.31 -8.43
C GLN A 70 12.38 16.36 -7.36
N VAL A 71 12.64 17.65 -7.62
CA VAL A 71 12.37 18.73 -6.64
C VAL A 71 10.87 18.85 -6.34
N ILE A 72 10.01 18.77 -7.34
CA ILE A 72 8.55 18.90 -7.17
C ILE A 72 7.92 17.60 -6.67
N VAL A 73 8.34 16.46 -7.22
CA VAL A 73 7.72 15.16 -6.97
C VAL A 73 8.18 14.55 -5.65
N ASN A 74 9.45 14.71 -5.24
CA ASN A 74 9.95 14.03 -4.04
C ASN A 74 9.18 14.41 -2.77
N PRO A 75 8.86 15.68 -2.46
CA PRO A 75 8.06 16.01 -1.28
C PRO A 75 6.67 15.37 -1.30
N ILE A 76 6.01 15.36 -2.46
CA ILE A 76 4.70 14.74 -2.65
C ILE A 76 4.81 13.23 -2.48
N LYS A 77 5.84 12.61 -3.07
CA LYS A 77 6.12 11.18 -2.96
C LYS A 77 6.38 10.78 -1.51
N THR A 78 7.19 11.54 -0.77
CA THR A 78 7.43 11.31 0.66
C THR A 78 6.13 11.37 1.47
N PHE A 79 5.28 12.36 1.20
CA PHE A 79 3.96 12.46 1.83
C PHE A 79 3.08 11.25 1.48
N TRP A 80 3.01 10.84 0.22
CA TRP A 80 2.24 9.65 -0.20
C TRP A 80 2.78 8.35 0.40
N LEU A 81 4.10 8.17 0.43
CA LEU A 81 4.76 7.03 1.06
C LEU A 81 4.43 6.97 2.55
N PHE A 82 4.49 8.11 3.26
CA PHE A 82 4.17 8.19 4.68
C PHE A 82 2.74 7.73 4.98
N TRP A 83 1.77 8.13 4.15
CA TRP A 83 0.37 7.70 4.28
C TRP A 83 0.07 6.33 3.66
N GLY A 84 1.06 5.66 3.07
CA GLY A 84 0.87 4.39 2.37
C GLY A 84 -0.07 4.50 1.16
N LEU A 85 -0.15 5.68 0.54
CA LEU A 85 -0.97 5.95 -0.64
C LEU A 85 -0.29 5.50 -1.94
N GLU A 86 1.00 5.12 -1.87
CA GLU A 86 1.70 4.54 -3.01
C GLU A 86 1.14 3.14 -3.31
N GLN A 87 0.62 2.99 -4.53
CA GLN A 87 0.19 1.71 -5.06
C GLN A 87 1.19 1.25 -6.12
N ASN A 88 1.81 0.10 -5.87
CA ASN A 88 2.65 -0.55 -6.85
C ASN A 88 1.76 -1.22 -7.91
N TRP A 89 1.62 -0.55 -9.06
CA TRP A 89 0.87 -1.05 -10.21
C TRP A 89 1.71 -1.93 -11.14
N ALA A 90 2.93 -2.33 -10.74
CA ALA A 90 3.81 -3.14 -11.58
C ALA A 90 3.22 -4.51 -11.95
N LEU A 91 2.16 -4.97 -11.27
CA LEU A 91 1.41 -6.16 -11.70
C LEU A 91 0.83 -6.00 -13.11
N PHE A 92 0.53 -4.78 -13.54
CA PHE A 92 0.03 -4.45 -14.87
C PHE A 92 1.11 -3.87 -15.79
N SER A 93 2.36 -3.84 -15.33
CA SER A 93 3.49 -3.45 -16.16
C SER A 93 3.79 -4.56 -17.17
N PRO A 94 4.23 -4.23 -18.40
CA PRO A 94 4.79 -5.23 -19.31
C PRO A 94 6.01 -5.94 -18.71
N ILE A 95 6.67 -5.34 -17.72
CA ILE A 95 7.77 -5.93 -16.97
C ILE A 95 7.20 -6.55 -15.70
N ILE A 96 6.89 -7.84 -15.78
CA ILE A 96 6.43 -8.66 -14.64
C ILE A 96 7.66 -9.07 -13.82
N LYS A 97 7.48 -9.23 -12.50
CA LYS A 97 8.52 -9.81 -11.64
C LYS A 97 8.89 -11.21 -12.13
N ASP A 98 10.17 -11.44 -12.35
CA ASP A 98 10.75 -12.71 -12.81
C ASP A 98 11.41 -13.50 -11.67
N ILE A 99 11.27 -13.04 -10.43
CA ILE A 99 11.82 -13.68 -9.24
C ILE A 99 10.76 -13.88 -8.15
N ASN A 100 10.84 -15.03 -7.49
CA ASN A 100 10.12 -15.32 -6.25
C ASN A 100 11.10 -15.14 -5.10
N TYR A 101 10.71 -14.42 -4.05
CA TYR A 101 11.61 -14.07 -2.96
C TYR A 101 10.91 -13.99 -1.61
N HIS A 102 11.69 -14.09 -0.55
CA HIS A 102 11.27 -13.80 0.82
C HIS A 102 12.46 -13.30 1.63
N THR A 103 12.18 -12.62 2.75
CA THR A 103 13.20 -12.07 3.63
C THR A 103 13.25 -12.83 4.95
N VAL A 104 14.46 -12.98 5.48
CA VAL A 104 14.73 -13.57 6.79
C VAL A 104 15.74 -12.69 7.51
N GLY A 105 15.44 -12.30 8.74
CA GLY A 105 16.37 -11.61 9.62
C GLY A 105 17.10 -12.60 10.51
N ILE A 106 18.39 -12.39 10.70
CA ILE A 106 19.21 -13.10 11.69
C ILE A 106 19.60 -12.10 12.76
N ILE A 107 19.25 -12.40 14.00
CA ILE A 107 19.64 -11.63 15.18
C ILE A 107 20.77 -12.39 15.85
N THR A 108 21.98 -11.82 15.86
CA THR A 108 23.10 -12.34 16.64
C THR A 108 23.13 -11.63 17.98
N ARG A 109 23.16 -12.40 19.07
CA ARG A 109 23.21 -11.89 20.44
C ARG A 109 24.66 -11.72 20.92
N GLN A 110 24.86 -11.11 22.09
CA GLN A 110 26.20 -10.87 22.64
C GLN A 110 26.97 -12.16 22.95
N ASP A 111 26.27 -13.24 23.34
CA ASP A 111 26.86 -14.57 23.53
C ASP A 111 27.21 -15.29 22.21
N GLY A 112 26.91 -14.69 21.05
CA GLY A 112 27.11 -15.27 19.73
C GLY A 112 25.99 -16.20 19.26
N SER A 113 24.95 -16.43 20.08
CA SER A 113 23.78 -17.20 19.65
C SER A 113 22.99 -16.44 18.58
N ASN A 114 22.37 -17.19 17.66
CA ASN A 114 21.58 -16.64 16.56
C ASN A 114 20.10 -16.98 16.74
N GLU A 115 19.24 -15.99 16.55
CA GLU A 115 17.79 -16.15 16.48
C GLU A 115 17.28 -15.72 15.11
N ILE A 116 16.31 -16.46 14.57
CA ILE A 116 15.68 -16.14 13.29
C ILE A 116 14.49 -15.22 13.55
N TRP A 117 14.46 -14.10 12.84
CA TRP A 117 13.30 -13.24 12.69
C TRP A 117 12.72 -13.41 11.30
N GLU A 118 11.41 -13.59 11.23
CA GLU A 118 10.71 -13.80 9.96
C GLU A 118 9.46 -12.93 9.92
N ALA A 119 9.25 -12.28 8.77
CA ALA A 119 8.02 -11.56 8.52
C ALA A 119 6.84 -12.56 8.42
N PRO A 120 5.63 -12.15 8.82
CA PRO A 120 4.45 -13.01 8.76
C PRO A 120 4.22 -13.58 7.38
N ARG A 121 4.25 -14.91 7.27
CA ARG A 121 3.97 -15.60 6.03
C ARG A 121 2.46 -15.77 5.87
N MET A 122 1.89 -15.12 4.86
CA MET A 122 0.43 -15.11 4.65
C MET A 122 -0.18 -16.50 4.50
N ASP A 123 0.57 -17.47 4.00
CA ASP A 123 0.09 -18.85 3.89
C ASP A 123 -0.13 -19.53 5.25
N LYS A 124 0.54 -19.08 6.32
CA LYS A 124 0.41 -19.62 7.68
C LYS A 124 -0.60 -18.88 8.55
N LEU A 125 -1.16 -17.79 8.06
CA LEU A 125 -2.11 -16.95 8.81
C LEU A 125 -3.56 -17.29 8.46
N ASP A 126 -4.47 -17.06 9.40
CA ASP A 126 -5.91 -17.11 9.14
C ASP A 126 -6.40 -15.91 8.29
N LEU A 127 -7.66 -15.90 7.88
CA LEU A 127 -8.18 -14.85 6.99
C LEU A 127 -8.13 -13.44 7.61
N LEU A 128 -8.41 -13.33 8.91
CA LEU A 128 -8.48 -12.04 9.60
C LEU A 128 -7.08 -11.49 9.86
N GLU A 129 -6.16 -12.36 10.26
CA GLU A 129 -4.73 -12.08 10.41
C GLU A 129 -4.11 -11.66 9.08
N ARG A 130 -4.43 -12.35 7.98
CA ARG A 130 -4.00 -11.95 6.64
C ARG A 130 -4.42 -10.51 6.34
N PHE A 131 -5.70 -10.18 6.56
CA PHE A 131 -6.20 -8.83 6.32
C PHE A 131 -5.46 -7.79 7.18
N ARG A 132 -5.28 -8.08 8.48
CA ARG A 132 -4.59 -7.18 9.40
C ARG A 132 -3.10 -7.00 9.06
N GLN A 133 -2.44 -8.06 8.61
CA GLN A 133 -0.99 -8.09 8.41
C GLN A 133 -0.57 -7.82 6.96
N GLU A 134 -1.51 -7.67 6.01
CA GLU A 134 -1.19 -7.46 4.59
C GLU A 134 -0.36 -6.19 4.37
N LYS A 135 -0.70 -5.09 5.05
CA LYS A 135 0.11 -3.85 4.99
C LYS A 135 1.53 -4.07 5.49
N TYR A 136 1.67 -4.81 6.59
CA TYR A 136 2.97 -5.12 7.17
C TYR A 136 3.80 -6.00 6.24
N ARG A 137 3.22 -7.07 5.69
CA ARG A 137 3.87 -7.94 4.71
C ARG A 137 4.33 -7.18 3.48
N LYS A 138 3.48 -6.33 2.91
CA LYS A 138 3.85 -5.51 1.75
C LYS A 138 5.07 -4.66 2.06
N TRP A 139 5.10 -3.99 3.21
CA TRP A 139 6.25 -3.18 3.61
C TRP A 139 7.50 -4.03 3.89
N SER A 140 7.39 -5.10 4.69
CA SER A 140 8.54 -5.90 5.15
C SER A 140 9.14 -6.80 4.07
N ILE A 141 8.34 -7.21 3.07
CA ILE A 141 8.77 -8.10 1.99
C ILE A 141 8.96 -7.32 0.69
N ASP A 142 8.01 -6.47 0.30
CA ASP A 142 8.03 -5.82 -1.02
C ASP A 142 8.75 -4.47 -1.06
N SER A 143 9.06 -3.84 0.09
CA SER A 143 9.83 -2.60 0.14
C SER A 143 11.20 -2.79 0.77
N LEU A 144 11.25 -3.43 1.95
CA LEU A 144 12.46 -3.47 2.76
C LEU A 144 13.74 -3.99 2.09
N PRO A 145 13.75 -5.08 1.28
CA PRO A 145 14.99 -5.61 0.72
C PRO A 145 15.60 -4.76 -0.41
N TRP A 146 14.89 -3.73 -0.88
CA TRP A 146 15.31 -2.96 -2.05
C TRP A 146 16.14 -1.73 -1.66
N PRO A 147 17.18 -1.37 -2.45
CA PRO A 147 18.03 -0.21 -2.18
C PRO A 147 17.28 1.12 -2.10
N ASP A 148 16.14 1.25 -2.79
CA ASP A 148 15.29 2.44 -2.82
C ASP A 148 14.66 2.77 -1.47
N HIS A 149 14.73 1.85 -0.51
CA HIS A 149 14.15 1.96 0.83
C HIS A 149 15.21 1.81 1.94
N LYS A 150 16.50 2.00 1.59
CA LYS A 150 17.62 1.80 2.52
C LYS A 150 17.58 2.70 3.74
N GLU A 151 16.95 3.85 3.64
CA GLU A 151 16.73 4.79 4.73
C GLU A 151 15.91 4.17 5.87
N PHE A 152 15.10 3.14 5.59
CA PHE A 152 14.29 2.45 6.58
C PHE A 152 15.01 1.29 7.28
N TRP A 153 16.19 0.87 6.79
CA TRP A 153 16.91 -0.29 7.33
C TRP A 153 17.30 -0.16 8.82
N PRO A 154 17.84 0.98 9.29
CA PRO A 154 18.14 1.13 10.72
C PRO A 154 16.88 1.05 11.58
N TYR A 155 15.75 1.58 11.10
CA TYR A 155 14.51 1.63 11.87
C TYR A 155 13.89 0.25 12.04
N ILE A 156 13.89 -0.59 11.00
CA ILE A 156 13.45 -1.98 11.16
C ILE A 156 14.39 -2.76 12.08
N ALA A 157 15.71 -2.55 11.98
CA ALA A 157 16.65 -3.22 12.85
C ALA A 157 16.37 -2.86 14.31
N ARG A 158 16.22 -1.57 14.62
CA ARG A 158 15.82 -1.08 15.95
C ARG A 158 14.51 -1.67 16.43
N TYR A 159 13.48 -1.69 15.58
CA TYR A 159 12.18 -2.29 15.91
C TYR A 159 12.32 -3.77 16.28
N VAL A 160 13.03 -4.56 15.47
CA VAL A 160 13.28 -5.98 15.72
C VAL A 160 14.12 -6.19 16.99
N GLY A 161 15.13 -5.34 17.19
CA GLY A 161 15.99 -5.35 18.36
C GLY A 161 15.21 -5.13 19.66
N ARG A 162 14.31 -4.15 19.67
CA ARG A 162 13.39 -3.89 20.80
C ARG A 162 12.43 -5.04 21.03
N GLN A 163 11.87 -5.61 19.97
CA GLN A 163 10.95 -6.75 20.06
C GLN A 163 11.62 -7.99 20.67
N LYS A 164 12.92 -8.18 20.45
CA LYS A 164 13.69 -9.35 20.89
C LYS A 164 14.69 -9.05 22.02
N TYR A 165 14.56 -7.88 22.63
CA TYR A 165 15.44 -7.42 23.69
C TYR A 165 15.32 -8.32 24.92
N ARG A 166 16.48 -8.68 25.49
CA ARG A 166 16.63 -9.47 26.71
C ARG A 166 17.77 -8.86 27.51
N PRO A 167 17.55 -8.37 28.75
CA PRO A 167 18.59 -7.67 29.52
C PRO A 167 19.84 -8.51 29.78
N ASP A 168 19.66 -9.82 29.94
CA ASP A 168 20.70 -10.82 30.18
C ASP A 168 21.56 -11.10 28.94
N ASN A 169 20.98 -11.01 27.74
CA ASN A 169 21.68 -11.28 26.48
C ASN A 169 21.08 -10.44 25.34
N PRO A 170 21.43 -9.14 25.27
CA PRO A 170 20.82 -8.23 24.32
C PRO A 170 21.26 -8.56 22.88
N PRO A 171 20.45 -8.19 21.87
CA PRO A 171 20.86 -8.25 20.47
C PRO A 171 22.13 -7.44 20.24
N ALA A 172 23.14 -8.03 19.58
CA ALA A 172 24.37 -7.35 19.21
C ALA A 172 24.35 -6.92 17.73
N LYS A 173 23.77 -7.76 16.86
CA LYS A 173 23.73 -7.52 15.42
C LYS A 173 22.44 -8.04 14.80
N PHE A 174 21.96 -7.36 13.77
CA PHE A 174 20.88 -7.80 12.90
C PHE A 174 21.33 -7.85 11.45
N THR A 175 21.12 -8.97 10.78
CA THR A 175 21.41 -9.14 9.35
C THR A 175 20.13 -9.53 8.62
N LEU A 176 19.75 -8.74 7.61
CA LEU A 176 18.62 -9.07 6.75
C LEU A 176 19.10 -9.82 5.51
N LEU A 177 18.54 -11.00 5.27
CA LEU A 177 18.80 -11.84 4.11
C LEU A 177 17.61 -11.83 3.17
N LEU A 178 17.89 -11.76 1.87
CA LEU A 178 16.92 -11.94 0.80
C LEU A 178 17.20 -13.27 0.10
N PHE A 179 16.29 -14.22 0.30
CA PHE A 179 16.30 -15.47 -0.43
C PHE A 179 15.44 -15.33 -1.67
N TRP A 180 15.94 -15.76 -2.82
CA TRP A 180 15.22 -15.65 -4.08
C TRP A 180 15.54 -16.79 -5.05
N THR A 181 14.66 -16.95 -6.03
CA THR A 181 14.83 -17.85 -7.17
C THR A 181 14.12 -17.26 -8.39
N LYS A 182 14.60 -17.58 -9.59
CA LYS A 182 13.91 -17.16 -10.81
C LYS A 182 12.60 -17.93 -10.94
N ILE A 183 11.53 -17.20 -11.26
CA ILE A 183 10.26 -17.79 -11.64
C ILE A 183 10.47 -18.41 -13.03
N PRO A 184 10.25 -19.73 -13.20
CA PRO A 184 10.34 -20.33 -14.51
C PRO A 184 9.32 -19.68 -15.45
N PRO A 185 9.62 -19.56 -16.75
CA PRO A 185 8.65 -19.05 -17.71
C PRO A 185 7.37 -19.89 -17.64
N PRO A 186 6.20 -19.30 -17.94
CA PRO A 186 4.94 -20.03 -17.92
C PRO A 186 5.05 -21.25 -18.83
N LEU A 187 5.06 -22.44 -18.24
CA LEU A 187 4.98 -23.69 -18.97
C LEU A 187 3.53 -23.90 -19.43
N THR A 188 3.32 -24.82 -20.37
CA THR A 188 1.97 -25.23 -20.81
C THR A 188 1.12 -25.87 -19.71
N SER A 189 1.70 -26.18 -18.54
CA SER A 189 0.99 -26.74 -17.39
C SER A 189 1.32 -26.02 -16.08
N PHE A 190 0.29 -25.78 -15.28
CA PHE A 190 0.44 -25.22 -13.93
C PHE A 190 1.04 -26.26 -12.98
N THR A 191 2.07 -25.86 -12.25
CA THR A 191 2.69 -26.68 -11.20
C THR A 191 2.26 -26.18 -9.83
N SER A 192 1.90 -27.11 -8.94
CA SER A 192 1.55 -26.77 -7.55
C SER A 192 2.73 -26.09 -6.84
N ARG A 193 2.45 -25.07 -6.02
CA ARG A 193 3.47 -24.27 -5.31
C ARG A 193 4.47 -25.12 -4.51
N GLY A 194 4.01 -26.22 -3.90
CA GLY A 194 4.86 -27.12 -3.11
C GLY A 194 5.88 -27.91 -3.93
N LYS A 195 5.74 -27.93 -5.27
CA LYS A 195 6.67 -28.55 -6.20
C LYS A 195 7.60 -27.52 -6.88
N LEU A 196 7.47 -26.23 -6.53
CA LEU A 196 8.38 -25.21 -7.03
C LEU A 196 9.78 -25.44 -6.44
N PRO A 197 10.84 -25.13 -7.20
CA PRO A 197 12.20 -25.25 -6.70
C PRO A 197 12.39 -24.42 -5.43
N PRO A 198 13.18 -24.90 -4.46
CA PRO A 198 13.55 -24.10 -3.30
C PRO A 198 14.29 -22.84 -3.74
N HIS A 199 14.34 -21.83 -2.87
CA HIS A 199 15.17 -20.66 -3.13
C HIS A 199 16.64 -21.09 -3.22
N THR A 200 17.26 -20.85 -4.37
CA THR A 200 18.63 -21.28 -4.66
C THR A 200 19.65 -20.19 -4.37
N SER A 201 19.20 -18.95 -4.21
CA SER A 201 20.06 -17.78 -4.06
C SER A 201 19.71 -17.03 -2.78
N CYS A 202 20.73 -16.47 -2.15
CA CYS A 202 20.62 -15.70 -0.92
C CYS A 202 21.57 -14.50 -0.98
N ASN A 203 21.02 -13.31 -0.76
CA ASN A 203 21.77 -12.07 -0.70
C ASN A 203 21.72 -11.50 0.71
N ASN A 204 22.84 -11.00 1.23
CA ASN A 204 22.84 -10.13 2.40
C ASN A 204 22.38 -8.74 1.95
N VAL A 205 21.20 -8.32 2.41
CA VAL A 205 20.66 -6.98 2.08
C VAL A 205 21.42 -5.93 2.88
N PHE A 206 21.44 -6.08 4.20
CA PHE A 206 22.18 -5.19 5.09
C PHE A 206 22.48 -5.87 6.42
N THR A 207 23.46 -5.31 7.13
CA THR A 207 23.80 -5.68 8.50
C THR A 207 23.85 -4.43 9.35
N TYR A 208 23.28 -4.50 10.54
CA TYR A 208 23.16 -3.42 11.51
C TYR A 208 23.70 -3.88 12.85
N GLU A 209 24.60 -3.10 13.44
CA GLU A 209 25.13 -3.34 14.78
C GLU A 209 24.37 -2.47 15.77
N TYR A 210 23.89 -3.08 16.85
CA TYR A 210 23.09 -2.38 17.85
C TYR A 210 23.97 -1.57 18.80
N SER A 211 23.50 -0.37 19.12
CA SER A 211 24.00 0.46 20.22
C SER A 211 23.05 0.39 21.42
N ALA A 212 23.53 0.76 22.60
CA ALA A 212 22.69 0.81 23.80
C ALA A 212 21.49 1.78 23.66
N GLU A 213 21.62 2.82 22.82
CA GLU A 213 20.56 3.81 22.58
C GLU A 213 19.42 3.26 21.74
N ASP A 214 19.67 2.22 20.93
CA ASP A 214 18.68 1.63 20.03
C ASP A 214 17.53 0.93 20.79
N PHE A 215 17.76 0.58 22.06
CA PHE A 215 16.81 -0.10 22.95
C PHE A 215 15.97 0.86 23.81
N ARG A 216 16.16 2.18 23.69
CA ARG A 216 15.38 3.19 24.40
C ARG A 216 14.02 3.47 23.74
#